data_AF-A0A7C9ESK3-F1
#
_entry.id   AF-A0A7C9ESK3-F1
#
_cell.length_a   1.000
_cell.length_b   1.000
_cell.length_c   1.000
_cell.angle_alpha   90.00
_cell.angle_beta   90.00
_cell.angle_gamma   90.00
#
_symmetry.space_group_name_H-M   'P 1'
#
loop_
_entity.id
_entity.type
_entity.pdbx_description
1 polymer ?
#
loop_
_entity_poly.entity_id
_entity_poly.type
_entity_poly.pdbx_seq_one_letter_code
_entity_poly.pdbx_strand_id
1 'polypeptide(L)'
;ISWTYQVGFGPSRSFLLRIRKRDKRRVLRPYLQYIHSVSDEIDQTRKERRLYTNAAAGDGGRWRSVPFTHPATMDTIAMDSELKNKIKADLESFLKSKQYYHRLGRAWRRSYLLYGRSGTGKSSFVAAMAETLSY
;
A
#
# COMPACT_ATOMS: atom_id res chain seq x y z
N ILE A 1 7.33 0.71 -32.20
CA ILE A 1 6.75 1.75 -31.32
C ILE A 1 7.89 2.70 -31.00
N SER A 2 7.72 4.01 -31.12
CA SER A 2 8.75 4.97 -30.70
C SER A 2 8.15 6.01 -29.75
N TRP A 3 8.93 6.35 -28.73
CA TRP A 3 8.65 7.43 -27.79
C TRP A 3 9.52 8.62 -28.13
N THR A 4 8.93 9.81 -28.18
CA THR A 4 9.68 11.06 -28.25
C THR A 4 9.26 11.94 -27.10
N TYR A 5 10.24 12.37 -26.31
CA TYR A 5 10.03 13.37 -25.28
C TYR A 5 9.83 14.72 -25.96
N GLN A 6 8.70 15.38 -25.70
CA GLN A 6 8.45 16.74 -26.19
C GLN A 6 8.44 17.68 -25.00
N VAL A 7 9.43 18.58 -24.96
CA VAL A 7 9.39 19.73 -24.06
C VAL A 7 8.47 20.75 -24.72
N GLY A 8 7.22 20.82 -24.27
CA GLY A 8 6.34 21.91 -24.67
C GLY A 8 6.86 23.25 -24.15
N PHE A 9 6.45 24.36 -24.79
CA PHE A 9 6.77 25.74 -24.37
C PHE A 9 6.09 26.18 -23.06
N GLY A 10 5.73 25.25 -22.17
CA GLY A 10 5.10 25.51 -20.88
C GLY A 10 5.55 24.49 -19.82
N PRO A 11 5.16 24.66 -18.53
CA PRO A 11 5.66 23.84 -17.42
C PRO A 11 5.26 22.35 -17.47
N SER A 12 4.39 21.95 -18.41
CA SER A 12 3.91 20.58 -18.53
C SER A 12 4.78 19.75 -19.48
N ARG A 13 5.44 18.74 -18.91
CA ARG A 13 6.18 17.71 -19.65
C ARG A 13 5.19 16.75 -20.31
N SER A 14 5.35 16.47 -21.62
CA SER A 14 4.50 15.52 -22.35
C SER A 14 5.33 14.46 -23.09
N PHE A 15 4.76 13.26 -23.20
CA PHE A 15 5.38 12.14 -23.91
C PHE A 15 4.52 11.78 -25.12
N LEU A 16 5.14 11.75 -26.31
CA LEU A 16 4.46 11.39 -27.55
C LEU A 16 4.75 9.93 -27.90
N LEU A 17 3.69 9.12 -27.98
CA LEU A 17 3.75 7.72 -28.39
C LEU A 17 3.37 7.58 -29.87
N ARG A 18 4.32 7.15 -30.72
CA ARG A 18 4.07 6.88 -32.15
C ARG A 18 3.91 5.38 -32.41
N ILE A 19 2.74 5.00 -32.95
CA ILE A 19 2.38 3.62 -33.29
C ILE A 19 1.83 3.58 -34.73
N ARG A 20 2.17 2.54 -35.49
CA ARG A 20 1.60 2.27 -36.81
C ARG A 20 0.09 1.97 -36.69
N LYS A 21 -0.75 2.56 -37.55
CA LYS A 21 -2.23 2.40 -37.49
C LYS A 21 -2.69 0.94 -37.46
N ARG A 22 -2.02 0.05 -38.21
CA ARG A 22 -2.34 -1.39 -38.30
C ARG A 22 -2.17 -2.12 -36.96
N ASP A 23 -1.17 -1.72 -36.18
CA ASP A 23 -0.81 -2.36 -34.91
C ASP A 23 -1.50 -1.73 -33.69
N LYS A 24 -2.13 -0.56 -33.87
CA LYS A 24 -2.75 0.22 -32.78
C LYS A 24 -3.70 -0.63 -31.92
N ARG A 25 -4.61 -1.39 -32.55
CA ARG A 25 -5.61 -2.18 -31.82
C ARG A 25 -4.99 -3.34 -31.04
N ARG A 26 -3.94 -3.97 -31.58
CA ARG A 26 -3.29 -5.13 -30.97
C ARG A 26 -2.32 -4.73 -29.85
N VAL A 27 -1.63 -3.61 -30.01
CA VAL A 27 -0.51 -3.25 -29.13
C VAL A 27 -0.91 -2.26 -28.04
N LEU A 28 -1.85 -1.34 -28.30
CA LEU A 28 -2.17 -0.28 -27.35
C LEU A 28 -2.75 -0.83 -26.03
N ARG A 29 -3.66 -1.82 -26.10
CA ARG A 29 -4.28 -2.41 -24.89
C ARG A 29 -3.25 -3.11 -23.99
N PRO A 30 -2.46 -4.09 -24.48
CA PRO A 30 -1.43 -4.74 -23.66
C PRO A 30 -0.40 -3.75 -23.12
N TYR A 31 -0.05 -2.73 -23.92
CA TYR A 31 0.92 -1.74 -23.53
C TYR A 31 0.42 -0.81 -22.40
N LEU A 32 -0.83 -0.35 -22.47
CA LEU A 32 -1.43 0.42 -21.37
C LEU A 32 -1.57 -0.42 -20.09
N GLN A 33 -1.96 -1.68 -20.22
CA GLN A 33 -2.03 -2.60 -19.08
C GLN A 33 -0.66 -2.80 -18.42
N TYR A 34 0.41 -2.90 -19.23
CA TYR A 34 1.77 -2.95 -18.74
C TYR A 34 2.20 -1.65 -18.03
N ILE A 35 1.84 -0.49 -18.57
CA ILE A 35 2.11 0.80 -17.89
C ILE A 35 1.41 0.83 -16.52
N HIS A 36 0.15 0.39 -16.43
CA HIS A 36 -0.55 0.33 -15.16
C HIS A 36 0.15 -0.60 -14.17
N SER A 37 0.54 -1.82 -14.59
CA SER A 37 1.24 -2.74 -13.68
C SER A 37 2.58 -2.19 -13.20
N VAL A 38 3.35 -1.56 -14.09
CA VAL A 38 4.64 -0.95 -13.73
C VAL A 38 4.44 0.28 -12.84
N SER A 39 3.40 1.08 -13.08
CA SER A 39 3.06 2.21 -12.22
C SER A 39 2.70 1.74 -10.82
N ASP A 40 1.84 0.71 -10.70
CA ASP A 40 1.45 0.14 -9.42
C ASP A 40 2.67 -0.42 -8.67
N GLU A 41 3.58 -1.10 -9.37
CA GLU A 41 4.84 -1.61 -8.80
C GLU A 41 5.76 -0.47 -8.31
N ILE A 42 5.91 0.60 -9.09
CA ILE A 42 6.69 1.79 -8.70
C ILE A 42 6.07 2.47 -7.49
N ASP A 43 4.75 2.65 -7.48
CA ASP A 43 4.04 3.28 -6.38
C ASP A 43 4.15 2.44 -5.10
N GLN A 44 4.10 1.12 -5.22
CA GLN A 44 4.31 0.20 -4.10
C GLN A 44 5.75 0.25 -3.58
N THR A 45 6.75 0.34 -4.47
CA THR A 45 8.18 0.42 -4.11
C THR A 45 8.53 1.76 -3.47
N ARG A 46 7.92 2.86 -3.94
CA ARG A 46 8.14 4.22 -3.42
C ARG A 46 7.32 4.53 -2.17
N LYS A 47 6.44 3.61 -1.75
CA LYS A 47 5.56 3.84 -0.60
C LYS A 47 6.37 3.80 0.69
N GLU A 48 6.84 4.96 1.11
CA GLU A 48 7.44 5.12 2.43
C GLU A 48 6.34 5.02 3.49
N ARG A 49 6.54 4.14 4.48
CA ARG A 49 5.68 4.05 5.66
C ARG A 49 5.70 5.38 6.42
N ARG A 50 4.52 5.88 6.78
CA ARG A 50 4.36 7.13 7.52
C ARG A 50 3.50 6.91 8.76
N LEU A 51 3.97 7.41 9.90
CA LEU A 51 3.19 7.47 11.13
C LEU A 51 2.39 8.77 11.13
N TYR A 52 1.09 8.64 11.31
CA TYR A 52 0.18 9.78 11.40
C TYR A 52 -0.16 10.05 12.87
N THR A 53 0.03 11.29 13.30
CA THR A 53 -0.31 11.75 14.65
C THR A 53 -1.26 12.93 14.53
N ASN A 54 -2.29 12.95 15.38
CA ASN A 54 -3.22 14.08 15.43
C ASN A 54 -2.47 15.30 15.99
N ALA A 55 -2.39 16.39 15.22
CA ALA A 55 -1.81 17.63 15.71
C ALA A 55 -2.65 18.15 16.89
N ALA A 56 -1.98 18.58 17.96
CA ALA A 56 -2.64 19.13 19.14
C ALA A 56 -3.67 20.21 18.76
N ALA A 57 -4.67 20.40 19.63
CA ALA A 57 -5.91 21.15 19.42
C ALA A 57 -5.78 22.58 18.81
N GLY A 58 -4.58 23.16 18.76
CA GLY A 58 -4.30 24.46 18.13
C GLY A 58 -4.16 24.45 16.60
N ASP A 59 -3.97 23.30 15.94
CA ASP A 59 -3.74 23.21 14.48
C ASP A 59 -4.98 22.73 13.70
N GLY A 60 -6.18 22.94 14.25
CA GLY A 60 -7.45 22.61 13.60
C GLY A 60 -7.69 21.11 13.40
N GLY A 61 -7.06 20.24 14.20
CA GLY A 61 -7.25 18.79 14.13
C GLY A 61 -6.64 18.13 12.89
N ARG A 62 -5.65 18.77 12.25
CA ARG A 62 -4.97 18.22 11.07
C ARG A 62 -4.07 17.04 11.44
N TRP A 63 -4.11 15.99 10.63
CA TRP A 63 -3.16 14.87 10.75
C TRP A 63 -1.78 15.30 10.25
N ARG A 64 -0.75 15.08 11.08
CA ARG A 64 0.66 15.25 10.68
C ARG A 64 1.29 13.90 10.42
N SER A 65 2.09 13.79 9.37
CA SER A 65 2.79 12.56 8.99
C SER A 65 4.30 12.70 9.19
N VAL A 66 4.93 11.69 9.79
CA VAL A 66 6.39 11.57 9.86
C VAL A 66 6.83 10.24 9.22
N PRO A 67 7.99 10.17 8.54
CA PRO A 67 8.55 8.91 8.10
C PRO A 67 8.66 7.92 9.27
N PHE A 68 8.18 6.69 9.06
CA PHE A 68 8.14 5.68 10.10
C PHE A 68 8.88 4.43 9.64
N THR A 69 10.04 4.19 10.23
CA THR A 69 10.83 2.98 10.03
C THR A 69 11.00 2.31 11.37
N HIS A 70 10.42 1.12 11.52
CA HIS A 70 10.52 0.34 12.74
C HIS A 70 11.15 -1.02 12.43
N PRO A 71 12.13 -1.50 13.22
CA PRO A 71 12.84 -2.73 12.94
C PRO A 71 12.02 -4.00 13.20
N ALA A 72 10.85 -3.89 13.86
CA ALA A 72 10.04 -5.07 14.14
C ALA A 72 9.39 -5.61 12.87
N THR A 73 9.71 -6.86 12.56
CA THR A 73 9.02 -7.70 11.58
C THR A 73 8.22 -8.77 12.32
N MET A 74 7.29 -9.42 11.61
CA MET A 74 6.49 -10.51 12.17
C MET A 74 7.38 -11.68 12.67
N ASP A 75 8.62 -11.78 12.19
CA ASP A 75 9.59 -12.78 12.60
C ASP A 75 10.42 -12.40 13.82
N THR A 76 10.66 -11.11 14.04
CA THR A 76 11.38 -10.62 15.23
C THR A 76 10.55 -10.58 16.51
N ILE A 77 9.22 -10.68 16.40
CA ILE A 77 8.34 -10.56 17.57
C ILE A 77 8.22 -11.89 18.30
N ALA A 78 8.57 -11.85 19.59
CA ALA A 78 8.37 -12.95 20.51
C ALA A 78 6.88 -13.08 20.88
N MET A 79 6.20 -14.02 20.21
CA MET A 79 4.83 -14.45 20.50
C MET A 79 4.73 -15.95 20.19
N ASP A 80 3.71 -16.60 20.72
CA ASP A 80 3.39 -17.97 20.34
C ASP A 80 3.25 -18.12 18.81
N SER A 81 3.95 -19.13 18.27
CA SER A 81 4.06 -19.36 16.82
C SER A 81 2.72 -19.71 16.17
N GLU A 82 1.86 -20.45 16.89
CA GLU A 82 0.54 -20.82 16.39
C GLU A 82 -0.35 -19.58 16.28
N LEU A 83 -0.38 -18.76 17.33
CA LEU A 83 -1.11 -17.50 17.34
C LEU A 83 -0.62 -16.53 16.24
N LYS A 84 0.70 -16.43 16.07
CA LYS A 84 1.32 -15.60 15.02
C LYS A 84 0.87 -16.04 13.62
N ASN A 85 0.93 -17.33 13.34
CA ASN A 85 0.52 -17.89 12.04
C ASN A 85 -0.97 -17.69 11.79
N LYS A 86 -1.80 -17.84 12.82
CA LYS A 86 -3.24 -17.60 12.72
C LYS A 86 -3.56 -16.15 12.35
N ILE A 87 -2.90 -15.18 12.99
CA ILE A 87 -3.10 -13.75 12.68
C ILE A 87 -2.60 -13.44 11.26
N LYS A 88 -1.44 -13.98 10.86
CA LYS A 88 -0.92 -13.81 9.49
C LYS A 88 -1.89 -14.35 8.44
N ALA A 89 -2.41 -15.55 8.63
CA ALA A 89 -3.39 -16.14 7.72
C ALA A 89 -4.70 -15.33 7.66
N ASP A 90 -5.17 -14.80 8.80
CA ASP A 90 -6.35 -13.92 8.84
C ASP A 90 -6.13 -12.64 8.05
N LEU A 91 -4.96 -12.00 8.20
CA LEU A 91 -4.59 -10.79 7.45
C LEU A 91 -4.56 -11.05 5.95
N GLU A 92 -3.92 -12.14 5.51
CA GLU A 92 -3.87 -12.51 4.08
C GLU A 92 -5.26 -12.80 3.51
N SER A 93 -6.11 -13.48 4.27
CA SER A 93 -7.51 -13.74 3.89
C SER A 93 -8.31 -12.44 3.79
N PHE A 94 -8.13 -11.53 4.76
CA PHE A 94 -8.80 -10.24 4.78
C PHE A 94 -8.45 -9.38 3.55
N LEU A 95 -7.17 -9.35 3.15
CA LEU A 95 -6.72 -8.64 1.94
C LEU A 95 -7.39 -9.17 0.67
N LYS A 96 -7.49 -10.50 0.53
CA LYS A 96 -8.12 -11.15 -0.63
C LYS A 96 -9.65 -11.01 -0.64
N SER A 97 -10.25 -10.78 0.52
CA SER A 97 -11.71 -10.74 0.69
C SER A 97 -12.40 -9.45 0.21
N LYS A 98 -11.67 -8.46 -0.32
CA LYS A 98 -12.25 -7.15 -0.73
C LYS A 98 -13.49 -7.29 -1.63
N GLN A 99 -13.43 -8.17 -2.64
CA GLN A 99 -14.57 -8.41 -3.55
C GLN A 99 -15.74 -9.11 -2.85
N TYR A 100 -15.45 -10.00 -1.90
CA TYR A 100 -16.47 -10.71 -1.11
C TYR A 100 -17.26 -9.73 -0.23
N TYR A 101 -16.59 -8.81 0.47
CA TYR A 101 -17.26 -7.75 1.25
C TYR A 101 -18.12 -6.83 0.37
N HIS A 102 -17.60 -6.45 -0.80
CA HIS A 102 -18.33 -5.62 -1.76
C HIS A 102 -19.61 -6.33 -2.26
N ARG A 103 -19.53 -7.60 -2.61
CA ARG A 103 -20.68 -8.41 -3.05
C ARG A 103 -21.76 -8.53 -1.97
N LEU A 104 -21.37 -8.61 -0.70
CA LEU A 104 -22.28 -8.70 0.44
C LEU A 104 -22.83 -7.34 0.91
N GLY A 105 -22.39 -6.22 0.31
CA GLY A 105 -22.77 -4.87 0.75
C GLY A 105 -22.25 -4.50 2.14
N ARG A 106 -21.21 -5.18 2.64
CA ARG A 106 -20.63 -4.93 3.97
C ARG A 106 -19.39 -4.05 3.86
N ALA A 107 -19.17 -3.22 4.88
CA ALA A 107 -17.94 -2.42 4.98
C ALA A 107 -16.72 -3.33 5.11
N TRP A 108 -15.71 -3.13 4.25
CA TRP A 108 -14.44 -3.87 4.30
C TRP A 108 -13.57 -3.33 5.44
N ARG A 109 -13.75 -3.87 6.65
CA ARG A 109 -13.05 -3.45 7.89
C ARG A 109 -12.76 -4.66 8.77
N ARG A 110 -11.60 -4.65 9.45
CA ARG A 110 -11.18 -5.66 10.42
C ARG A 110 -10.55 -4.97 11.64
N SER A 111 -10.92 -5.38 12.85
CA SER A 111 -10.37 -4.86 14.10
C SER A 111 -9.70 -5.98 14.90
N TYR A 112 -8.61 -5.63 15.59
CA TYR A 112 -7.85 -6.53 16.46
C TYR A 112 -7.74 -5.91 17.86
N LEU A 113 -7.91 -6.73 18.90
CA LEU A 113 -7.71 -6.33 20.29
C LEU A 113 -6.49 -7.05 20.85
N LEU A 114 -5.43 -6.28 21.14
CA LEU A 114 -4.20 -6.78 21.76
C LEU A 114 -4.21 -6.39 23.24
N TYR A 115 -4.27 -7.37 24.14
CA TYR A 115 -4.33 -7.15 25.58
C TYR A 115 -3.20 -7.88 26.30
N GLY A 116 -2.82 -7.40 27.49
CA GLY A 116 -1.74 -7.95 28.31
C GLY A 116 -0.93 -6.88 29.03
N ARG A 117 -0.05 -7.31 29.95
CA ARG A 117 0.81 -6.43 30.77
C ARG A 117 1.57 -5.40 29.94
N SER A 118 1.89 -4.24 30.53
CA SER A 118 2.77 -3.26 29.85
C SER A 118 4.11 -3.89 29.49
N GLY A 119 4.71 -3.48 28.36
CA GLY A 119 6.00 -3.99 27.90
C GLY A 119 5.97 -5.31 27.10
N THR A 120 4.82 -5.95 26.90
CA THR A 120 4.71 -7.21 26.12
C THR A 120 4.78 -7.03 24.59
N GLY A 121 5.35 -5.94 24.09
CA GLY A 121 5.55 -5.75 22.65
C GLY A 121 4.28 -5.51 21.81
N LYS A 122 3.13 -5.18 22.41
CA LYS A 122 1.86 -4.90 21.67
C LYS A 122 2.04 -3.85 20.57
N SER A 123 2.69 -2.72 20.87
CA SER A 123 2.94 -1.66 19.89
C SER A 123 3.93 -2.09 18.82
N SER A 124 4.96 -2.85 19.20
CA SER A 124 5.91 -3.45 18.26
C SER A 124 5.22 -4.44 17.32
N PHE A 125 4.24 -5.19 17.81
CA PHE A 125 3.40 -6.08 17.00
C PHE A 125 2.58 -5.33 15.97
N VAL A 126 1.98 -4.20 16.33
CA VAL A 126 1.30 -3.33 15.36
C VAL A 126 2.26 -2.80 14.31
N ALA A 127 3.47 -2.40 14.69
CA ALA A 127 4.48 -1.94 13.74
C ALA A 127 4.92 -3.04 12.75
N ALA A 128 5.06 -4.28 13.21
CA ALA A 128 5.36 -5.42 12.34
C ALA A 128 4.19 -5.84 11.44
N MET A 129 2.95 -5.72 11.92
CA MET A 129 1.77 -5.91 11.08
C MET A 129 1.75 -4.87 9.96
N ALA A 130 2.02 -3.60 10.27
CA ALA A 130 2.10 -2.54 9.26
C ALA A 130 3.18 -2.82 8.22
N GLU A 131 4.33 -3.36 8.64
CA GLU A 131 5.38 -3.80 7.72
C GLU A 131 4.94 -4.95 6.81
N THR A 132 4.31 -5.97 7.39
CA THR A 132 3.87 -7.17 6.64
C THR A 132 2.80 -6.82 5.60
N LEU A 133 1.98 -5.81 5.87
CA LEU A 133 0.91 -5.35 4.98
C LEU A 133 1.41 -4.42 3.86
N SER A 134 2.69 -4.04 3.87
CA SER A 134 3.34 -3.14 2.89
C SER A 134 2.46 -1.92 2.52
N TYR A 135 1.88 -1.28 3.54
CA TYR A 135 0.97 -0.14 3.37
C TYR A 135 1.64 1.21 3.62
#